data_AF-A0A5B3GPX2-F1
#
_entry.id   AF-A0A5B3GPX2-F1
#
_cell.length_a   1.000
_cell.length_b   1.000
_cell.length_c   1.000
_cell.angle_alpha   90.00
_cell.angle_beta   90.00
_cell.angle_gamma   90.00
#
_symmetry.space_group_name_H-M   'P 1'
#
loop_
_entity.id
_entity.type
_entity.pdbx_description
1 polymer ?
#
loop_
_entity_poly.entity_id
_entity_poly.type
_entity_poly.pdbx_seq_one_letter_code
_entity_poly.pdbx_strand_id
1 'polypeptide(L)'
;MTTALTPADIRTIARKAADYITFHCEGLSRGFEITHKGYIAFINYEAKMCNDERQDLVLVPAVWDAEGKEYPDISEALQLMLN
;
A
#
# COMPACT_ATOMS: atom_id res chain seq x y z
N MET A 1 1.00 21.77 -7.89
CA MET A 1 1.04 21.94 -6.42
C MET A 1 0.41 20.72 -5.79
N THR A 2 1.23 19.75 -5.39
CA THR A 2 0.77 18.58 -4.66
C THR A 2 0.43 19.01 -3.23
N THR A 3 -0.82 18.83 -2.79
CA THR A 3 -1.21 19.14 -1.41
C THR A 3 -0.73 18.02 -0.50
N ALA A 4 -0.03 18.35 0.59
CA ALA A 4 0.46 17.35 1.53
C ALA A 4 -0.67 16.41 2.01
N LEU A 5 -0.40 15.11 2.06
CA LEU A 5 -1.36 14.13 2.56
C LEU A 5 -1.65 14.37 4.05
N THR A 6 -2.94 14.37 4.39
CA THR A 6 -3.38 14.37 5.78
C THR A 6 -3.40 12.94 6.34
N PRO A 7 -3.46 12.75 7.67
CA PRO A 7 -3.64 11.41 8.24
C PRO A 7 -4.90 10.69 7.73
N ALA A 8 -5.96 11.43 7.40
CA ALA A 8 -7.18 10.87 6.81
C ALA A 8 -6.97 10.38 5.36
N ASP A 9 -6.10 11.05 4.60
CA ASP A 9 -5.74 10.61 3.26
C ASP A 9 -4.91 9.32 3.30
N ILE A 10 -3.95 9.21 4.23
CA ILE A 10 -3.14 8.00 4.43
C ILE A 10 -4.05 6.81 4.77
N ARG A 11 -5.02 6.99 5.68
CA ARG A 11 -6.04 5.98 5.99
C ARG A 11 -6.87 5.59 4.78
N THR A 12 -7.18 6.56 3.91
CA THR A 12 -7.93 6.29 2.68
C THR A 12 -7.11 5.44 1.70
N ILE A 13 -5.81 5.69 1.57
CA ILE A 13 -4.90 4.88 0.76
C ILE A 13 -4.81 3.46 1.33
N ALA A 14 -4.60 3.31 2.63
CA ALA A 14 -4.55 2.00 3.30
C ALA A 14 -5.84 1.21 3.06
N ARG A 15 -7.02 1.83 3.21
CA ARG A 15 -8.30 1.17 2.92
C ARG A 15 -8.41 0.72 1.47
N LYS A 16 -8.05 1.57 0.51
CA LYS A 16 -8.05 1.18 -0.92
C LYS A 16 -7.14 0.00 -1.19
N ALA A 17 -5.96 -0.06 -0.56
CA ALA A 17 -5.03 -1.18 -0.70
C ALA A 17 -5.60 -2.48 -0.11
N ALA A 18 -6.17 -2.41 1.10
CA ALA A 18 -6.80 -3.56 1.75
C ALA A 18 -8.01 -4.08 0.95
N ASP A 19 -8.85 -3.18 0.43
CA ASP A 19 -9.97 -3.53 -0.45
C ASP A 19 -9.45 -4.20 -1.72
N TYR A 20 -8.40 -3.65 -2.35
CA TYR A 20 -7.83 -4.23 -3.56
C TYR A 20 -7.31 -5.65 -3.33
N ILE A 21 -6.58 -5.87 -2.22
CA ILE A 21 -6.09 -7.20 -1.85
C ILE A 21 -7.26 -8.17 -1.69
N THR A 22 -8.30 -7.76 -0.95
CA THR A 22 -9.47 -8.60 -0.67
C THR A 22 -10.24 -8.97 -1.93
N PHE A 23 -10.44 -8.03 -2.86
CA PHE A 23 -11.27 -8.24 -4.05
C PHE A 23 -10.51 -8.71 -5.29
N HIS A 24 -9.17 -8.58 -5.33
CA HIS A 24 -8.40 -8.78 -6.58
C HIS A 24 -7.13 -9.63 -6.44
N CYS A 25 -6.61 -9.88 -5.25
CA CYS A 25 -5.44 -10.75 -5.10
C CYS A 25 -5.82 -12.22 -4.93
N GLU A 26 -7.01 -12.53 -4.41
CA GLU A 26 -7.63 -13.88 -4.36
C GLU A 26 -6.79 -15.02 -3.72
N GLY A 27 -5.61 -14.77 -3.15
CA GLY A 27 -4.69 -15.91 -2.98
C GLY A 27 -3.24 -15.65 -3.32
N LEU A 28 -3.03 -14.69 -4.21
CA LEU A 28 -1.86 -14.67 -5.06
C LEU A 28 -1.06 -13.40 -4.82
N SER A 29 0.24 -13.58 -4.66
CA SER A 29 1.18 -12.48 -4.57
C SER A 29 1.08 -11.58 -5.80
N ARG A 30 0.90 -10.27 -5.58
CA ARG A 30 0.70 -9.29 -6.64
C ARG A 30 1.19 -7.91 -6.20
N GLY A 31 1.94 -7.25 -7.08
CA GLY A 31 2.26 -5.83 -6.98
C GLY A 31 1.18 -4.98 -7.65
N PHE A 32 0.80 -3.87 -7.02
CA PHE A 32 -0.15 -2.89 -7.56
C PHE A 32 0.14 -1.49 -7.01
N GLU A 33 -0.53 -0.50 -7.60
CA GLU A 33 -0.34 0.92 -7.27
C GLU A 33 -1.67 1.53 -6.83
N ILE A 34 -1.63 2.36 -5.79
CA ILE A 34 -2.77 3.16 -5.34
C ILE A 34 -2.46 4.63 -5.56
N THR A 35 -3.26 5.27 -6.42
CA THR A 35 -3.17 6.72 -6.63
C THR A 35 -4.19 7.47 -5.77
N HIS A 36 -3.74 8.51 -5.06
CA HIS A 36 -4.60 9.41 -4.29
C HIS A 36 -4.01 10.81 -4.18
N LYS A 37 -4.77 11.84 -4.57
CA LYS A 37 -4.34 13.26 -4.50
C LYS A 37 -2.98 13.57 -5.14
N GLY A 38 -2.63 12.87 -6.22
CA GLY A 38 -1.34 13.04 -6.89
C GLY A 38 -0.17 12.30 -6.24
N TYR A 39 -0.43 11.47 -5.22
CA TYR A 39 0.52 10.50 -4.69
C TYR A 39 0.25 9.12 -5.26
N ILE A 40 1.30 8.34 -5.45
CA ILE A 40 1.30 6.96 -5.91
C ILE A 40 1.98 6.13 -4.82
N ALA A 41 1.23 5.25 -4.18
CA ALA A 41 1.76 4.26 -3.25
C ALA A 41 1.93 2.93 -3.97
N PHE A 42 3.14 2.38 -3.94
CA PHE A 42 3.45 1.06 -4.46
C PHE A 42 3.18 0.03 -3.37
N ILE A 43 2.40 -1.01 -3.68
CA ILE A 43 2.01 -2.06 -2.75
C ILE A 43 2.38 -3.41 -3.33
N ASN A 44 3.11 -4.22 -2.57
CA ASN A 44 3.42 -5.60 -2.89
C ASN A 44 2.72 -6.51 -1.87
N TYR A 45 1.67 -7.18 -2.32
CA TYR A 45 1.04 -8.22 -1.54
C TYR A 45 1.76 -9.55 -1.79
N GLU A 46 2.11 -10.25 -0.72
CA GLU A 46 2.73 -11.58 -0.77
C GLU A 46 1.87 -12.57 0.01
N ALA A 47 1.30 -13.55 -0.67
CA ALA A 47 0.65 -14.70 -0.05
C ALA A 47 1.67 -15.84 0.04
N LYS A 48 2.21 -16.07 1.23
CA LYS A 48 3.19 -17.14 1.50
C LYS A 48 2.54 -18.28 2.26
N MET A 49 2.98 -19.50 1.99
CA MET A 49 2.64 -20.67 2.81
C MET A 49 3.80 -20.94 3.76
N CYS A 50 3.54 -20.82 5.07
CA CYS A 50 4.48 -21.12 6.14
C CYS A 50 3.85 -22.19 7.04
N ASN A 51 4.47 -23.37 7.14
CA ASN A 51 3.99 -24.48 7.98
C ASN A 51 2.50 -24.84 7.75
N ASP A 52 2.09 -25.03 6.49
CA ASP A 52 0.70 -25.30 6.10
C ASP A 52 -0.32 -24.18 6.44
N GLU A 53 0.14 -23.05 6.99
CA GLU A 53 -0.65 -21.85 7.22
C GLU A 53 -0.32 -20.77 6.20
N ARG A 54 -1.36 -20.12 5.66
CA ARG A 54 -1.17 -18.99 4.77
C ARG A 54 -0.87 -17.72 5.57
N GLN A 55 0.28 -17.12 5.30
CA GLN A 55 0.67 -15.82 5.79
C GLN A 55 0.60 -14.79 4.67
N ASP A 56 -0.23 -13.78 4.90
CA ASP A 56 -0.39 -12.65 4.00
C ASP A 56 0.47 -11.50 4.53
N LEU A 57 1.39 -11.03 3.70
CA LEU A 57 2.27 -9.91 4.00
C LEU A 57 2.00 -8.79 3.00
N VAL A 58 1.87 -7.57 3.49
CA VAL A 58 1.73 -6.38 2.64
C VAL A 58 2.97 -5.53 2.79
N LEU A 59 3.69 -5.30 1.70
CA LEU A 59 4.87 -4.43 1.68
C LEU A 59 4.52 -3.12 0.96
N VAL A 60 4.95 -2.00 1.53
CA VAL A 60 4.83 -0.67 0.94
C VAL A 60 6.25 -0.17 0.65
N PRO A 61 6.85 -0.58 -0.48
CA PRO A 61 8.24 -0.24 -0.80
C PRO A 61 8.47 1.26 -0.96
N ALA A 62 7.51 2.00 -1.51
CA ALA A 62 7.66 3.43 -1.73
C ALA A 62 6.32 4.16 -1.90
N VAL A 63 6.34 5.46 -1.61
CA VAL A 63 5.26 6.40 -1.91
C VAL A 63 5.85 7.63 -2.57
N TRP A 64 5.44 7.92 -3.81
CA TRP A 64 5.95 9.05 -4.58
C TRP A 64 4.84 10.06 -4.84
N ASP A 65 5.19 11.34 -4.95
CA ASP A 65 4.27 12.34 -5.52
C ASP A 65 4.38 12.40 -7.05
N ALA A 66 3.51 13.20 -7.67
CA ALA A 66 3.48 13.42 -9.12
C ALA A 66 4.75 14.11 -9.66
N GLU A 67 5.58 14.70 -8.81
CA GLU A 67 6.84 15.35 -9.17
C GLU A 67 8.03 14.38 -9.04
N GLY A 68 7.78 13.12 -8.63
CA GLY A 68 8.79 12.08 -8.46
C GLY A 68 9.53 12.16 -7.13
N LYS A 69 9.03 12.93 -6.16
CA LYS A 69 9.59 12.98 -4.81
C LYS A 69 9.07 11.83 -3.97
N GLU A 70 9.98 11.12 -3.32
CA GLU A 70 9.66 10.02 -2.41
C GLU A 70 9.35 10.51 -0.98
N TYR A 71 8.41 9.81 -0.33
CA TYR A 71 7.91 10.10 1.01
C TYR A 71 8.00 8.83 1.90
N PRO A 72 9.18 8.52 2.45
CA PRO A 72 9.39 7.31 3.24
C PRO A 72 8.53 7.27 4.51
N ASP A 73 8.32 8.41 5.18
CA ASP A 73 7.47 8.49 6.38
C ASP A 73 6.02 8.03 6.11
N ILE A 74 5.51 8.28 4.89
CA ILE A 74 4.17 7.86 4.47
C ILE A 74 4.17 6.37 4.13
N SER A 75 5.24 5.88 3.50
CA SER A 75 5.45 4.46 3.23
C SER A 75 5.43 3.64 4.53
N GLU A 76 6.16 4.07 5.54
CA GLU A 76 6.19 3.44 6.86
C GLU A 76 4.83 3.50 7.56
N ALA A 77 4.14 4.64 7.50
CA ALA A 77 2.81 4.76 8.06
C ALA A 77 1.80 3.80 7.40
N LEU A 78 1.86 3.64 6.07
CA LEU A 78 1.02 2.68 5.35
C LEU A 78 1.40 1.23 5.69
N GLN A 79 2.70 0.94 5.79
CA GLN A 79 3.22 -0.38 6.18
C GLN A 79 2.64 -0.82 7.53
N LEU A 80 2.60 0.08 8.52
CA LEU A 80 2.03 -0.16 9.86
C LEU A 80 0.50 -0.29 9.87
N MET A 81 -0.21 0.28 8.89
CA MET A 81 -1.67 0.18 8.81
C MET A 81 -2.14 -1.08 8.09
N LEU A 82 -1.28 -1.68 7.27
CA LEU A 82 -1.60 -2.82 6.40
C LEU A 82 -1.14 -4.18 6.96
N ASN A 83 -0.39 -4.19 8.07
CA ASN A 83 0.06 -5.40 8.78
C ASN A 83 -0.19 -5.23 10.28
#